data_AF-A0A354PH85-F1
#
_entry.id   AF-A0A354PH85-F1
#
_cell.length_a   1.000
_cell.length_b   1.000
_cell.length_c   1.000
_cell.angle_alpha   90.00
_cell.angle_beta   90.00
_cell.angle_gamma   90.00
#
_symmetry.space_group_name_H-M   'P 1'
#
loop_
_entity.id
_entity.type
_entity.pdbx_description
1 polymer ?
#
loop_
_entity_poly.entity_id
_entity_poly.type
_entity_poly.pdbx_seq_one_letter_code
_entity_poly.pdbx_strand_id
1 'polypeptide(L)'
;MTEYDLPWKEVLDAYLKDFLELCLPEIHAGIDWNSPIENHEQELPHLFPKSIAAGRVADKLFRAKFLGSEQATWFMIHTEVQVARQADFAQRMFTCYYRILDRFEEPVVCIGIIGDGSKSWRPETWQVDVLGCQLRFSYPIVKLRDFIDEIERLNMSRNPFATVIASHLRAQASAGKPNVRFGFKVDLVRSLYEKQWQADEVRKLFRF
;
A
#
# COMPACT_ATOMS: atom_id res chain seq x y z
N MET A 1 4.53 19.92 -6.49
CA MET A 1 4.93 18.50 -6.45
C MET A 1 6.06 18.42 -5.45
N THR A 2 5.79 18.00 -4.22
CA THR A 2 6.82 17.90 -3.18
C THR A 2 7.78 16.80 -3.59
N GLU A 3 9.04 17.14 -3.88
CA GLU A 3 10.14 16.28 -4.37
C GLU A 3 10.53 15.13 -3.41
N TYR A 4 9.66 14.70 -2.48
CA TYR A 4 10.05 13.92 -1.31
C TYR A 4 9.02 12.86 -0.86
N ASP A 5 8.06 12.49 -1.71
CA ASP A 5 7.22 11.31 -1.48
C ASP A 5 7.97 10.05 -1.94
N LEU A 6 7.94 8.98 -1.13
CA LEU A 6 8.42 7.66 -1.55
C LEU A 6 7.70 7.28 -2.86
N PRO A 7 8.40 6.64 -3.83
CA PRO A 7 7.78 6.12 -5.05
C PRO A 7 6.96 4.88 -4.69
N TRP A 8 5.86 5.11 -3.99
CA TRP A 8 5.04 4.06 -3.38
C TRP A 8 4.55 3.04 -4.41
N LYS A 9 4.34 3.47 -5.66
CA LYS A 9 3.95 2.57 -6.76
C LYS A 9 5.05 1.56 -7.07
N GLU A 10 6.27 2.04 -7.25
CA GLU A 10 7.45 1.22 -7.55
C GLU A 10 7.83 0.33 -6.36
N VAL A 11 7.68 0.85 -5.14
CA VAL A 11 7.86 0.08 -3.91
C VAL A 11 6.88 -1.08 -3.84
N LEU A 12 5.58 -0.81 -4.07
CA LEU A 12 4.55 -1.85 -4.01
C LEU A 12 4.68 -2.85 -5.15
N ASP A 13 5.12 -2.43 -6.35
CA ASP A 13 5.44 -3.36 -7.43
C ASP A 13 6.54 -4.35 -7.06
N ALA A 14 7.63 -3.83 -6.49
CA ALA A 14 8.80 -4.65 -6.20
C ALA A 14 8.63 -5.49 -4.93
N TYR A 15 7.87 -4.99 -3.94
CA TYR A 15 7.84 -5.55 -2.58
C TYR A 15 6.44 -5.89 -2.09
N LEU A 16 5.48 -6.19 -2.99
CA LEU A 16 4.14 -6.63 -2.59
C LEU A 16 4.19 -7.82 -1.63
N LYS A 17 5.04 -8.82 -1.93
CA LYS A 17 5.20 -10.00 -1.08
C LYS A 17 5.66 -9.64 0.32
N ASP A 18 6.75 -8.89 0.41
CA ASP A 18 7.34 -8.47 1.69
C ASP A 18 6.40 -7.54 2.47
N PHE A 19 5.66 -6.68 1.78
CA PHE A 19 4.60 -5.86 2.38
C PHE A 19 3.53 -6.70 3.04
N LEU A 20 2.96 -7.67 2.30
CA LEU A 20 1.89 -8.53 2.80
C LEU A 20 2.40 -9.44 3.92
N GLU A 21 3.61 -9.99 3.80
CA GLU A 21 4.25 -10.79 4.86
C GLU A 21 4.37 -9.98 6.17
N LEU A 22 4.85 -8.74 6.07
CA LEU A 22 5.09 -7.90 7.24
C LEU A 22 3.80 -7.35 7.86
N CYS A 23 2.85 -6.93 7.03
CA CYS A 23 1.72 -6.10 7.47
C CYS A 23 0.39 -6.86 7.52
N LEU A 24 0.21 -7.88 6.68
CA LEU A 24 -1.07 -8.58 6.48
C LEU A 24 -0.81 -10.10 6.30
N PRO A 25 -0.26 -10.77 7.33
CA PRO A 25 0.19 -12.16 7.21
C PRO A 25 -0.91 -13.14 6.81
N GLU A 26 -2.17 -12.85 7.15
CA GLU A 26 -3.33 -13.65 6.73
C GLU A 26 -3.53 -13.61 5.21
N ILE A 27 -3.43 -12.43 4.58
CA ILE A 27 -3.52 -12.29 3.13
C ILE A 27 -2.31 -12.94 2.47
N HIS A 28 -1.10 -12.73 3.02
CA HIS A 28 0.12 -13.36 2.52
C HIS A 28 0.02 -14.89 2.51
N ALA A 29 -0.54 -15.50 3.55
CA ALA A 29 -0.71 -16.94 3.66
C ALA A 29 -1.72 -17.52 2.65
N GLY A 30 -2.65 -16.70 2.16
CA GLY A 30 -3.66 -17.09 1.17
C GLY A 30 -3.18 -17.07 -0.29
N ILE A 31 -1.95 -16.61 -0.57
CA ILE A 31 -1.42 -16.45 -1.94
C ILE A 31 -0.52 -17.64 -2.31
N ASP A 32 -0.73 -18.21 -3.50
CA ASP A 32 0.20 -19.16 -4.12
C ASP A 32 1.40 -18.40 -4.71
N TRP A 33 2.43 -18.18 -3.89
CA TRP A 33 3.66 -17.47 -4.28
C TRP A 33 4.52 -18.19 -5.32
N ASN A 34 4.18 -19.44 -5.70
CA ASN A 34 4.84 -20.13 -6.81
C ASN A 34 4.22 -19.78 -8.16
N SER A 35 3.03 -19.16 -8.14
CA SER A 35 2.37 -18.61 -9.33
C SER A 35 2.76 -17.14 -9.51
N PRO A 36 2.81 -16.63 -10.77
CA PRO A 36 3.13 -15.23 -11.02
C PRO A 36 2.04 -14.31 -10.47
N ILE A 37 2.45 -13.14 -9.98
CA ILE A 37 1.56 -12.02 -9.68
C ILE A 37 1.43 -11.17 -10.94
N GLU A 38 0.21 -10.97 -11.43
CA GLU A 38 -0.05 -10.14 -12.61
C GLU A 38 -0.36 -8.71 -12.17
N ASN A 39 0.21 -7.71 -12.84
CA ASN A 39 -0.11 -6.30 -12.61
C ASN A 39 -1.20 -5.84 -13.59
N HIS A 40 -2.24 -5.21 -13.04
CA HIS A 40 -3.40 -4.68 -13.76
C HIS A 40 -3.63 -3.19 -13.49
N GLU A 41 -2.60 -2.43 -13.09
CA GLU A 41 -2.69 -0.99 -12.79
C GLU A 41 -3.24 -0.19 -13.98
N GLN A 42 -2.93 -0.59 -15.21
CA GLN A 42 -3.40 0.05 -16.44
C GLN A 42 -4.93 0.08 -16.57
N GLU A 43 -5.65 -0.80 -15.87
CA GLU A 43 -7.12 -0.81 -15.89
C GLU A 43 -7.71 0.25 -14.95
N LEU A 44 -6.97 0.68 -13.91
CA LEU A 44 -7.49 1.62 -12.90
C LEU A 44 -7.99 2.95 -13.49
N PRO A 45 -7.31 3.63 -14.43
CA PRO A 45 -7.83 4.86 -15.03
C PRO A 45 -9.16 4.69 -15.75
N HIS A 46 -9.43 3.50 -16.31
CA HIS A 46 -10.71 3.18 -16.96
C HIS A 46 -11.81 2.88 -15.95
N LEU A 47 -11.43 2.43 -14.76
CA LEU A 47 -12.34 2.16 -13.65
C LEU A 47 -12.77 3.42 -12.91
N PHE A 48 -12.21 4.62 -13.12
CA PHE A 48 -12.62 5.80 -12.33
C PHE A 48 -12.86 7.05 -13.18
N PRO A 49 -13.96 7.81 -12.93
CA PRO A 49 -14.09 9.14 -13.51
C PRO A 49 -12.99 10.07 -12.98
N LYS A 50 -12.54 10.99 -13.82
CA LYS A 50 -11.44 11.93 -13.53
C LYS A 50 -11.62 12.70 -12.20
N SER A 51 -12.86 12.92 -11.75
CA SER A 51 -13.19 13.60 -10.49
C SER A 51 -12.72 12.85 -9.24
N ILE A 52 -12.52 11.53 -9.30
CA ILE A 52 -12.06 10.70 -8.17
C ILE A 52 -10.53 10.48 -8.23
N ALA A 53 -9.86 10.88 -9.32
CA ALA A 53 -8.43 10.62 -9.52
C ALA A 53 -7.50 11.58 -8.75
N ALA A 54 -8.01 12.70 -8.24
CA ALA A 54 -7.20 13.72 -7.58
C ALA A 54 -6.78 13.29 -6.17
N GLY A 55 -5.46 13.20 -5.93
CA GLY A 55 -4.89 12.99 -4.60
C GLY A 55 -4.57 11.55 -4.20
N ARG A 56 -4.55 10.62 -5.17
CA ARG A 56 -4.10 9.23 -5.01
C ARG A 56 -2.58 9.17 -5.15
N VAL A 57 -1.88 8.67 -4.13
CA VAL A 57 -0.40 8.65 -4.14
C VAL A 57 0.12 7.40 -4.86
N ALA A 58 -0.50 6.24 -4.64
CA ALA A 58 -0.06 4.99 -5.26
C ALA A 58 -1.14 3.91 -5.23
N ASP A 59 -2.13 4.05 -6.10
CA ASP A 59 -3.08 2.96 -6.33
C ASP A 59 -2.38 1.86 -7.15
N LYS A 60 -2.52 0.60 -6.71
CA LYS A 60 -2.07 -0.57 -7.46
C LYS A 60 -3.17 -1.61 -7.54
N LEU A 61 -3.13 -2.38 -8.60
CA LEU A 61 -4.02 -3.51 -8.82
C LEU A 61 -3.19 -4.70 -9.27
N PHE A 62 -3.28 -5.78 -8.52
CA PHE A 62 -2.63 -7.04 -8.83
C PHE A 62 -3.68 -8.15 -8.93
N ARG A 63 -3.34 -9.21 -9.65
CA ARG A 63 -4.10 -10.45 -9.67
C ARG A 63 -3.19 -11.58 -9.20
N ALA A 64 -3.70 -12.37 -8.25
CA ALA A 64 -2.97 -13.42 -7.57
C ALA A 64 -3.81 -14.70 -7.54
N LYS A 65 -3.12 -15.84 -7.48
CA LYS A 65 -3.76 -17.13 -7.34
C LYS A 65 -3.92 -17.47 -5.85
N PHE A 66 -5.07 -18.02 -5.47
CA PHE A 66 -5.25 -18.55 -4.13
C PHE A 66 -4.38 -19.79 -3.88
N LEU A 67 -3.85 -19.89 -2.67
CA LEU A 67 -3.25 -21.11 -2.16
C LEU A 67 -4.36 -22.03 -1.61
N GLY A 68 -4.79 -23.00 -2.42
CA GLY A 68 -5.70 -24.07 -1.97
C GLY A 68 -7.16 -23.67 -1.75
N SER A 69 -7.65 -22.61 -2.41
CA SER A 69 -9.08 -22.27 -2.37
C SER A 69 -9.89 -23.17 -3.31
N GLU A 70 -11.01 -23.71 -2.81
CA GLU A 70 -11.97 -24.48 -3.60
C GLU A 70 -13.04 -23.58 -4.27
N GLN A 71 -13.20 -22.33 -3.82
CA GLN A 71 -14.25 -21.43 -4.27
C GLN A 71 -13.85 -20.62 -5.51
N ALA A 72 -12.58 -20.24 -5.59
CA ALA A 72 -12.05 -19.44 -6.68
C ALA A 72 -10.56 -19.73 -6.86
N THR A 73 -10.10 -19.73 -8.11
CA THR A 73 -8.68 -19.91 -8.43
C THR A 73 -7.90 -18.61 -8.27
N TRP A 74 -8.50 -17.48 -8.65
CA TRP A 74 -7.86 -16.17 -8.73
C TRP A 74 -8.62 -15.13 -7.92
N PHE A 75 -7.91 -14.06 -7.54
CA PHE A 75 -8.48 -12.88 -6.91
C PHE A 75 -7.64 -11.64 -7.21
N MET A 76 -8.28 -10.48 -7.07
CA MET A 76 -7.68 -9.18 -7.24
C MET A 76 -7.23 -8.60 -5.89
N ILE A 77 -6.06 -7.97 -5.88
CA ILE A 77 -5.52 -7.22 -4.74
C ILE A 77 -5.41 -5.76 -5.16
N HIS A 78 -6.25 -4.92 -4.56
CA HIS A 78 -6.19 -3.47 -4.72
C HIS A 78 -5.50 -2.85 -3.51
N THR A 79 -4.51 -1.99 -3.73
CA THR A 79 -3.90 -1.17 -2.67
C THR A 79 -4.09 0.30 -2.99
N GLU A 80 -4.43 1.11 -1.98
CA GLU A 80 -4.50 2.57 -2.08
C GLU A 80 -3.65 3.19 -0.96
N VAL A 81 -2.62 3.96 -1.33
CA VAL A 81 -1.77 4.69 -0.39
C VAL A 81 -2.26 6.12 -0.19
N GLN A 82 -2.44 6.51 1.06
CA GLN A 82 -2.93 7.83 1.45
C GLN A 82 -2.05 8.45 2.54
N VAL A 83 -1.27 9.47 2.19
CA VAL A 83 -0.34 10.17 3.11
C VAL A 83 -0.94 11.39 3.80
N ALA A 84 -2.14 11.82 3.37
CA ALA A 84 -2.88 12.93 3.95
C ALA A 84 -4.35 12.55 4.14
N ARG A 85 -5.02 13.05 5.18
CA ARG A 85 -6.44 12.70 5.41
C ARG A 85 -7.33 13.17 4.27
N GLN A 86 -8.22 12.29 3.83
CA GLN A 86 -9.28 12.60 2.87
C GLN A 86 -10.58 11.96 3.35
N ALA A 87 -11.63 12.79 3.50
CA ALA A 87 -12.87 12.37 4.13
C ALA A 87 -13.61 11.28 3.33
N ASP A 88 -13.43 11.26 2.02
CA ASP A 88 -14.06 10.35 1.07
C ASP A 88 -13.28 9.03 0.87
N PHE A 89 -12.15 8.82 1.57
CA PHE A 89 -11.30 7.63 1.40
C PHE A 89 -12.08 6.31 1.48
N ALA A 90 -12.93 6.11 2.49
CA ALA A 90 -13.69 4.88 2.64
C ALA A 90 -14.69 4.65 1.50
N GLN A 91 -15.33 5.73 1.02
CA GLN A 91 -16.24 5.68 -0.12
C GLN A 91 -15.50 5.32 -1.41
N ARG A 92 -14.28 5.85 -1.60
CA ARG A 92 -13.43 5.49 -2.73
C ARG A 92 -13.02 4.03 -2.69
N MET A 93 -12.59 3.53 -1.54
CA MET A 93 -12.25 2.11 -1.36
C MET A 93 -13.42 1.19 -1.75
N PHE A 94 -14.64 1.53 -1.35
CA PHE A 94 -15.84 0.81 -1.79
C PHE A 94 -16.07 0.93 -3.31
N THR A 95 -15.91 2.13 -3.87
CA THR A 95 -16.05 2.36 -5.32
C THR A 95 -15.02 1.53 -6.11
N CYS A 96 -13.77 1.47 -5.65
CA CYS A 96 -12.71 0.64 -6.23
C CYS A 96 -13.10 -0.83 -6.16
N TYR A 97 -13.49 -1.33 -4.98
CA TYR A 97 -13.94 -2.71 -4.78
C TYR A 97 -15.02 -3.11 -5.79
N TYR A 98 -16.13 -2.36 -5.83
CA TYR A 98 -17.27 -2.68 -6.69
C TYR A 98 -16.88 -2.67 -8.17
N ARG A 99 -16.12 -1.67 -8.62
CA ARG A 99 -15.76 -1.55 -10.04
C ARG A 99 -14.74 -2.57 -10.51
N ILE A 100 -13.81 -2.97 -9.64
CA ILE A 100 -12.88 -4.07 -9.93
C ILE A 100 -13.68 -5.38 -10.00
N LEU A 101 -14.56 -5.63 -9.03
CA LEU A 101 -15.39 -6.83 -9.01
C LEU A 101 -16.25 -6.93 -10.28
N ASP A 102 -16.92 -5.85 -10.68
CA ASP A 102 -17.75 -5.78 -11.89
C ASP A 102 -16.95 -5.98 -13.18
N ARG A 103 -15.71 -5.47 -13.23
CA ARG A 103 -14.84 -5.55 -14.42
C ARG A 103 -14.22 -6.93 -14.63
N PHE A 104 -13.76 -7.57 -13.55
CA PHE A 104 -12.95 -8.78 -13.60
C PHE A 104 -13.71 -10.04 -13.18
N GLU A 105 -14.86 -9.89 -12.52
CA GLU A 105 -15.67 -11.01 -12.00
C GLU A 105 -14.90 -11.95 -11.06
N GLU A 106 -13.87 -11.43 -10.39
CA GLU A 106 -13.03 -12.16 -9.43
C GLU A 106 -13.17 -11.56 -8.02
N PRO A 107 -13.04 -12.37 -6.95
CA PRO A 107 -12.99 -11.85 -5.59
C PRO A 107 -11.94 -10.74 -5.45
N VAL A 108 -12.22 -9.72 -4.64
CA VAL A 108 -11.34 -8.56 -4.49
C VAL A 108 -11.02 -8.33 -3.02
N VAL A 109 -9.73 -8.16 -2.73
CA VAL A 109 -9.25 -7.64 -1.45
C VAL A 109 -8.74 -6.23 -1.66
N CYS A 110 -9.37 -5.26 -0.99
CA CYS A 110 -8.88 -3.87 -0.98
C CYS A 110 -8.09 -3.62 0.30
N ILE A 111 -6.94 -2.95 0.19
CA ILE A 111 -6.04 -2.65 1.30
C ILE A 111 -5.77 -1.15 1.34
N GLY A 112 -6.07 -0.51 2.46
CA GLY A 112 -5.73 0.89 2.68
C GLY A 112 -4.37 1.02 3.37
N ILE A 113 -3.44 1.79 2.81
CA ILE A 113 -2.14 2.09 3.43
C ILE A 113 -2.13 3.54 3.86
N ILE A 114 -2.18 3.78 5.17
CA ILE A 114 -2.36 5.12 5.75
C ILE A 114 -1.04 5.65 6.31
N GLY A 115 -0.48 6.63 5.61
CA GLY A 115 0.78 7.30 5.95
C GLY A 115 0.63 8.66 6.64
N ASP A 116 -0.59 9.05 7.03
CA ASP A 116 -0.83 10.35 7.68
C ASP A 116 -0.23 10.45 9.10
N GLY A 117 -0.23 11.67 9.66
CA GLY A 117 0.29 11.92 11.00
C GLY A 117 -0.65 11.54 12.14
N SER A 118 -1.88 11.08 11.87
CA SER A 118 -2.85 10.77 12.93
C SER A 118 -2.56 9.46 13.63
N LYS A 119 -2.76 9.38 14.95
CA LYS A 119 -2.80 8.08 15.66
C LYS A 119 -4.13 7.33 15.45
N SER A 120 -5.24 8.07 15.33
CA SER A 120 -6.59 7.49 15.42
C SER A 120 -7.38 7.48 14.12
N TRP A 121 -6.94 8.21 13.09
CA TRP A 121 -7.69 8.26 11.82
C TRP A 121 -7.51 6.95 11.06
N ARG A 122 -8.58 6.15 11.03
CA ARG A 122 -8.69 4.84 10.37
C ARG A 122 -10.04 4.74 9.66
N PRO A 123 -10.12 5.09 8.37
CA PRO A 123 -11.35 5.00 7.60
C PRO A 123 -11.71 3.55 7.21
N GLU A 124 -11.63 2.58 8.12
CA GLU A 124 -11.66 1.11 7.85
C GLU A 124 -13.01 0.54 7.41
N THR A 125 -14.06 1.36 7.36
CA THR A 125 -15.40 0.93 6.97
C THR A 125 -16.11 2.03 6.20
N TRP A 126 -16.83 1.65 5.13
CA TRP A 126 -17.85 2.48 4.49
C TRP A 126 -19.23 1.84 4.68
N GLN A 127 -20.22 2.66 5.01
CA GLN A 127 -21.58 2.21 5.33
C GLN A 127 -22.62 3.12 4.69
N VAL A 128 -23.72 2.51 4.26
CA VAL A 128 -24.94 3.21 3.86
C VAL A 128 -26.16 2.51 4.44
N ASP A 129 -27.14 3.31 4.84
CA ASP A 129 -28.49 2.87 5.21
C ASP A 129 -29.48 3.84 4.54
N VAL A 130 -30.26 3.31 3.60
CA VAL A 130 -31.26 4.09 2.86
C VAL A 130 -32.55 3.30 2.80
N LEU A 131 -33.58 3.78 3.50
CA LEU A 131 -34.93 3.21 3.50
C LEU A 131 -34.95 1.69 3.82
N GLY A 132 -34.07 1.24 4.71
CA GLY A 132 -33.95 -0.18 5.09
C GLY A 132 -33.02 -1.00 4.17
N CYS A 133 -32.43 -0.41 3.14
CA CYS A 133 -31.35 -1.01 2.38
C CYS A 133 -30.01 -0.67 3.04
N GLN A 134 -29.33 -1.70 3.56
CA GLN A 134 -28.09 -1.57 4.32
C GLN A 134 -26.92 -2.23 3.60
N LEU A 135 -25.77 -1.56 3.65
CA LEU A 135 -24.51 -2.10 3.17
C LEU A 135 -23.38 -1.67 4.10
N ARG A 136 -22.54 -2.63 4.48
CA ARG A 136 -21.32 -2.39 5.24
C ARG A 136 -20.14 -3.04 4.52
N PHE A 137 -19.21 -2.21 4.06
CA PHE A 137 -17.96 -2.63 3.46
C PHE A 137 -16.82 -2.37 4.45
N SER A 138 -16.07 -3.40 4.81
CA SER A 138 -14.90 -3.31 5.71
C SER A 138 -13.67 -3.87 5.00
N TYR A 139 -12.51 -3.31 5.29
CA TYR A 139 -11.26 -3.69 4.62
C TYR A 139 -10.06 -3.46 5.53
N PRO A 140 -8.95 -4.21 5.34
CA PRO A 140 -7.74 -4.04 6.13
C PRO A 140 -7.10 -2.67 5.90
N ILE A 141 -6.66 -2.06 7.00
CA ILE A 141 -5.83 -0.85 6.98
C ILE A 141 -4.46 -1.16 7.57
N VAL A 142 -3.42 -0.82 6.82
CA VAL A 142 -2.03 -0.74 7.31
C VAL A 142 -1.74 0.70 7.66
N LYS A 143 -1.67 1.01 8.96
CA LYS A 143 -1.39 2.35 9.46
C LYS A 143 0.10 2.46 9.77
N LEU A 144 0.85 3.19 8.92
CA LEU A 144 2.31 3.24 9.03
C LEU A 144 2.77 3.79 10.39
N ARG A 145 2.02 4.76 10.94
CA ARG A 145 2.30 5.35 12.26
C ARG A 145 2.29 4.33 13.40
N ASP A 146 1.60 3.20 13.27
CA ASP A 146 1.54 2.17 14.33
C ASP A 146 2.90 1.53 14.59
N PHE A 147 3.76 1.52 13.57
CA PHE A 147 5.10 0.96 13.68
C PHE A 147 6.13 1.92 14.32
N ILE A 148 5.71 3.11 14.78
CA ILE A 148 6.63 4.08 15.38
C ILE A 148 7.27 3.57 16.66
N ASP A 149 6.51 2.83 17.47
CA ASP A 149 6.96 2.23 18.73
C ASP A 149 7.74 0.92 18.49
N GLU A 150 7.79 0.45 17.23
CA GLU A 150 8.49 -0.75 16.79
C GLU A 150 9.67 -0.44 15.84
N ILE A 151 10.16 0.80 15.83
CA ILE A 151 11.11 1.25 14.83
C ILE A 151 12.45 0.50 14.91
N GLU A 152 12.90 0.09 16.10
CA GLU A 152 14.07 -0.76 16.29
C GLU A 152 13.86 -2.14 15.66
N ARG A 153 12.68 -2.74 15.84
CA ARG A 153 12.32 -4.01 15.21
C ARG A 153 12.32 -3.89 13.68
N LEU A 154 11.78 -2.80 13.14
CA LEU A 154 11.81 -2.54 11.70
C LEU A 154 13.25 -2.43 11.17
N ASN A 155 14.14 -1.74 11.90
CA ASN A 155 15.53 -1.57 11.50
C ASN A 155 16.30 -2.91 11.49
N MET A 156 16.02 -3.79 12.45
CA MET A 156 16.64 -5.13 12.53
C MET A 156 16.02 -6.14 11.55
N SER A 157 14.85 -5.85 10.99
CA SER A 157 14.15 -6.75 10.08
C SER A 157 14.90 -6.93 8.76
N ARG A 158 15.00 -8.20 8.33
CA ARG A 158 15.49 -8.55 7.00
C ARG A 158 14.45 -8.28 5.91
N ASN A 159 13.18 -8.11 6.28
CA ASN A 159 12.13 -7.79 5.33
C ASN A 159 12.40 -6.40 4.73
N PRO A 160 12.50 -6.28 3.39
CA PRO A 160 12.83 -5.03 2.70
C PRO A 160 11.82 -3.92 2.98
N PHE A 161 10.53 -4.26 3.06
CA PHE A 161 9.44 -3.31 3.29
C PHE A 161 9.49 -2.67 4.68
N ALA A 162 10.10 -3.33 5.67
CA ALA A 162 10.34 -2.72 6.99
C ALA A 162 11.19 -1.45 6.89
N THR A 163 12.16 -1.46 5.96
CA THR A 163 13.02 -0.30 5.66
C THR A 163 12.21 0.85 5.04
N VAL A 164 11.20 0.53 4.23
CA VAL A 164 10.28 1.52 3.63
C VAL A 164 9.43 2.16 4.73
N ILE A 165 8.86 1.37 5.64
CA ILE A 165 8.03 1.91 6.74
C ILE A 165 8.87 2.78 7.68
N ALA A 166 10.04 2.28 8.11
CA ALA A 166 10.94 3.05 8.96
C ALA A 166 11.37 4.36 8.28
N SER A 167 11.58 4.30 6.97
CA SER A 167 11.88 5.47 6.14
C SER A 167 10.77 6.50 6.13
N HIS A 168 9.53 6.06 5.87
CA HIS A 168 8.36 6.93 5.91
C HIS A 168 8.22 7.62 7.27
N LEU A 169 8.38 6.88 8.36
CA LEU A 169 8.26 7.40 9.72
C LEU A 169 9.32 8.46 10.05
N ARG A 170 10.58 8.21 9.65
CA ARG A 170 11.68 9.18 9.81
C ARG A 170 11.47 10.44 8.96
N ALA A 171 10.99 10.29 7.73
CA ALA A 171 10.67 11.43 6.86
C ALA A 171 9.54 12.28 7.46
N GLN A 172 8.49 11.64 7.98
CA GLN A 172 7.38 12.30 8.65
C GLN A 172 7.84 13.04 9.93
N ALA A 173 8.74 12.45 10.72
CA ALA A 173 9.29 13.07 11.93
C ALA A 173 10.25 14.26 11.64
N SER A 174 10.90 14.25 10.48
CA SER A 174 11.83 15.32 10.04
C SER A 174 11.17 16.39 9.15
N ALA A 175 9.85 16.38 9.06
CA ALA A 175 9.08 17.43 8.38
C ALA A 175 9.41 18.81 8.98
N GLY A 176 10.01 19.69 8.17
CA GLY A 176 10.45 21.03 8.57
C GLY A 176 11.97 21.19 8.84
N LYS A 177 12.80 20.13 8.72
CA LYS A 177 14.25 20.19 8.97
C LYS A 177 15.09 19.70 7.77
N PRO A 178 15.51 20.60 6.85
CA PRO A 178 16.18 20.23 5.58
C PRO A 178 17.47 19.41 5.72
N ASN A 179 18.34 19.72 6.68
CA ASN A 179 19.64 19.05 6.83
C ASN A 179 19.54 17.59 7.31
N VAL A 180 18.47 17.25 8.02
CA VAL A 180 18.19 15.87 8.49
C VAL A 180 17.69 15.00 7.32
N ARG A 181 17.11 15.62 6.27
CA ARG A 181 16.53 14.94 5.11
C ARG A 181 17.57 14.40 4.12
N PHE A 182 18.74 15.04 4.01
CA PHE A 182 19.80 14.61 3.08
C PHE A 182 20.59 13.40 3.60
N GLY A 183 20.98 13.41 4.88
CA GLY A 183 21.64 12.25 5.51
C GLY A 183 20.77 10.99 5.48
N PHE A 184 19.45 11.18 5.61
CA PHE A 184 18.47 10.10 5.59
C PHE A 184 18.35 9.36 4.24
N LYS A 185 18.42 10.06 3.10
CA LYS A 185 18.42 9.40 1.77
C LYS A 185 19.65 8.52 1.61
N VAL A 186 20.80 9.00 2.10
CA VAL A 186 22.05 8.23 2.11
C VAL A 186 21.94 7.01 3.01
N ASP A 187 21.32 7.12 4.18
CA ASP A 187 21.12 5.98 5.10
C ASP A 187 20.11 4.96 4.56
N LEU A 188 19.05 5.40 3.89
CA LEU A 188 18.10 4.50 3.23
C LEU A 188 18.78 3.76 2.06
N VAL A 189 19.42 4.49 1.14
CA VAL A 189 20.22 3.90 0.06
C VAL A 189 21.23 2.89 0.61
N ARG A 190 21.97 3.28 1.66
CA ARG A 190 22.98 2.43 2.30
C ARG A 190 22.37 1.19 2.93
N SER A 191 21.25 1.33 3.66
CA SER A 191 20.55 0.20 4.28
C SER A 191 20.00 -0.78 3.25
N LEU A 192 19.53 -0.28 2.11
CA LEU A 192 19.08 -1.12 0.99
C LEU A 192 20.26 -1.92 0.41
N TYR A 193 21.40 -1.26 0.17
CA TYR A 193 22.63 -1.96 -0.26
C TYR A 193 23.17 -2.96 0.78
N GLU A 194 23.14 -2.63 2.08
CA GLU A 194 23.53 -3.51 3.18
C GLU A 194 22.63 -4.75 3.29
N LYS A 195 21.36 -4.63 2.87
CA LYS A 195 20.40 -5.73 2.78
C LYS A 195 20.48 -6.50 1.44
N GLN A 196 21.59 -6.36 0.72
CA GLN A 196 21.90 -7.05 -0.55
C GLN A 196 21.00 -6.68 -1.74
N TRP A 197 20.37 -5.51 -1.70
CA TRP A 197 19.63 -5.04 -2.86
C TRP A 197 20.59 -4.71 -4.00
N GLN A 198 20.20 -5.07 -5.22
CA GLN A 198 21.01 -4.78 -6.39
C GLN A 198 20.99 -3.28 -6.68
N ALA A 199 22.11 -2.76 -7.21
CA ALA A 199 22.25 -1.33 -7.50
C ALA A 199 21.16 -0.78 -8.41
N ASP A 200 20.61 -1.61 -9.30
CA ASP A 200 19.54 -1.20 -10.18
C ASP A 200 18.16 -1.16 -9.48
N GLU A 201 17.93 -1.97 -8.46
CA GLU A 201 16.73 -1.92 -7.60
C GLU A 201 16.75 -0.68 -6.72
N VAL A 202 17.91 -0.38 -6.12
CA VAL A 202 18.11 0.83 -5.33
C VAL A 202 17.99 2.07 -6.21
N ARG A 203 18.55 2.06 -7.43
CA ARG A 203 18.41 3.21 -8.36
C ARG A 203 16.97 3.45 -8.79
N LYS A 204 16.16 2.41 -9.01
CA LYS A 204 14.73 2.55 -9.35
C LYS A 204 13.94 3.27 -8.24
N LEU A 205 14.27 3.04 -6.98
CA LEU A 205 13.67 3.73 -5.82
C LEU A 205 14.01 5.22 -5.70
N PHE A 206 15.03 5.71 -6.41
CA PHE A 206 15.49 7.10 -6.29
C PHE A 206 15.59 7.84 -7.62
N ARG A 207 15.03 7.28 -8.70
CA ARG A 207 14.91 7.98 -9.98
C ARG A 207 13.84 9.07 -9.87
N PHE A 208 14.32 10.31 -9.89
CA PHE A 208 13.60 11.51 -10.29
C PHE A 208 13.72 11.66 -11.81
#